data_AF-A0A2S9F446-F1
#
_entry.id   AF-A0A2S9F446-F1
#
_cell.length_a   1.000
_cell.length_b   1.000
_cell.length_c   1.000
_cell.angle_alpha   90.00
_cell.angle_beta   90.00
_cell.angle_gamma   90.00
#
_symmetry.space_group_name_H-M   'P 1'
#
loop_
_entity.id
_entity.type
_entity.pdbx_description
1 polymer ?
#
loop_
_entity_poly.entity_id
_entity_poly.type
_entity_poly.pdbx_seq_one_letter_code
_entity_poly.pdbx_strand_id
1 'polypeptide(L)'
;MDKFTPTLDWGNELWISLWWIAKAWVIASVATFVALVLIARFTVWGRQFWRVTRGYFVGRDSVIVWVWLAGLLLSVMVGVRLSVLFTYQGSDMSTSFQVVAGGLLNGDDAVRQSGGDGFWMSLGIFGVLAAANIAQVMLDLYLAQRFMLRWRAWLTEELTGNWLDGKAFYRARFIDDTIDNPDQRIQADIDIFTAGVSSQPNTPANTSTSTLLFGAVSSIAAMISFTTILWDLSGPVTLPFVGFTLPKAMFIIGVVYVVFATVIAFWIGRPIIRLSFNNERFNAAFRYALVRLRDSSEAVAFYRGEIAE
;
A
#
# COMPACT_ATOMS: atom_id res chain seq x y z
N MET A 1 15.26 30.15 -29.90
CA MET A 1 14.66 29.20 -28.96
C MET A 1 13.52 29.89 -28.25
N ASP A 2 12.46 29.17 -27.92
CA ASP A 2 11.32 29.76 -27.25
C ASP A 2 11.63 30.04 -25.77
N LYS A 3 10.95 31.04 -25.21
CA LYS A 3 11.04 31.40 -23.79
C LYS A 3 10.49 30.26 -22.93
N PHE A 4 10.87 30.24 -21.66
CA PHE A 4 10.33 29.27 -20.71
C PHE A 4 8.82 29.48 -20.53
N THR A 5 8.07 28.38 -20.62
CA THR A 5 6.63 28.33 -20.35
C THR A 5 6.34 27.19 -19.36
N PRO A 6 5.67 27.47 -18.22
CA PRO A 6 5.28 26.42 -17.27
C PRO A 6 4.36 25.38 -17.90
N THR A 7 4.48 24.12 -17.49
CA THR A 7 3.59 23.04 -17.94
C THR A 7 2.17 23.14 -17.37
N LEU A 8 2.02 23.75 -16.19
CA LEU A 8 0.75 23.97 -15.52
C LEU A 8 0.58 25.43 -15.11
N ASP A 9 -0.67 25.88 -14.98
CA ASP A 9 -1.01 27.12 -14.30
C ASP A 9 -0.95 26.92 -12.78
N TRP A 10 0.25 27.03 -12.23
CA TRP A 10 0.54 26.84 -10.81
C TRP A 10 -0.28 27.75 -9.88
N GLY A 11 -0.78 28.90 -10.36
CA GLY A 11 -1.61 29.80 -9.56
C GLY A 11 -3.00 29.23 -9.26
N ASN A 12 -3.59 28.50 -10.20
CA ASN A 12 -4.91 27.87 -10.05
C ASN A 12 -4.83 26.38 -9.62
N GLU A 13 -3.63 25.82 -9.60
CA GLU A 13 -3.40 24.40 -9.43
C GLU A 13 -3.90 23.84 -8.08
N LEU A 14 -3.91 24.66 -7.03
CA LEU A 14 -4.46 24.26 -5.72
C LEU A 14 -5.93 23.87 -5.85
N TRP A 15 -6.74 24.69 -6.51
CA TRP A 15 -8.18 24.45 -6.67
C TRP A 15 -8.45 23.25 -7.57
N ILE A 16 -7.71 23.14 -8.68
CA ILE A 16 -7.78 22.00 -9.60
C ILE A 16 -7.46 20.71 -8.86
N SER A 17 -6.40 20.71 -8.03
CA SER A 17 -5.99 19.57 -7.23
C SER A 17 -7.03 19.18 -6.18
N LEU A 18 -7.62 20.14 -5.45
CA LEU A 18 -8.67 19.85 -4.47
C LEU A 18 -9.88 19.18 -5.12
N TRP A 19 -10.32 19.69 -6.27
CA TRP A 19 -11.45 19.13 -7.00
C TRP A 19 -11.14 17.74 -7.58
N TRP A 20 -9.93 17.55 -8.09
CA TRP A 20 -9.46 16.25 -8.54
C TRP A 20 -9.46 15.23 -7.40
N ILE A 21 -8.91 15.60 -6.23
CA ILE A 21 -8.87 14.74 -5.03
C ILE A 21 -10.28 14.37 -4.60
N ALA A 22 -11.20 15.34 -4.52
CA ALA A 22 -12.58 15.08 -4.12
C ALA A 22 -13.28 14.09 -5.07
N LYS A 23 -13.16 14.29 -6.38
CA LYS A 23 -13.71 13.37 -7.39
C LYS A 23 -13.10 11.98 -7.31
N ALA A 24 -11.77 11.90 -7.28
CA ALA A 24 -11.05 10.64 -7.20
C ALA A 24 -11.40 9.87 -5.93
N TRP A 25 -11.51 10.58 -4.79
CA TRP A 25 -11.89 10.01 -3.51
C TRP A 25 -13.31 9.42 -3.53
N VAL A 26 -14.30 10.12 -4.10
CA VAL A 26 -15.67 9.60 -4.23
C VAL A 26 -15.70 8.34 -5.09
N ILE A 27 -15.05 8.39 -6.26
CA ILE A 27 -14.99 7.24 -7.19
C ILE A 27 -14.31 6.04 -6.52
N ALA A 28 -13.15 6.27 -5.90
CA ALA A 28 -12.39 5.23 -5.21
C ALA A 28 -13.16 4.66 -4.02
N SER A 29 -13.88 5.49 -3.26
CA SER A 29 -14.70 5.03 -2.12
C SER A 29 -15.79 4.06 -2.57
N VAL A 30 -16.55 4.44 -3.61
CA VAL A 30 -17.62 3.60 -4.16
C VAL A 30 -17.06 2.32 -4.77
N ALA A 31 -16.01 2.44 -5.59
CA ALA A 31 -15.38 1.28 -6.23
C ALA A 31 -14.81 0.29 -5.19
N THR A 32 -14.13 0.81 -4.16
CA THR A 32 -13.58 0.00 -3.07
C THR A 32 -14.69 -0.68 -2.30
N PHE A 33 -15.76 0.03 -1.96
CA PHE A 33 -16.90 -0.55 -1.25
C PHE A 33 -17.54 -1.69 -2.05
N VAL A 34 -17.82 -1.48 -3.34
CA VAL A 34 -18.36 -2.52 -4.23
C VAL A 34 -17.42 -3.71 -4.31
N ALA A 35 -16.12 -3.50 -4.52
CA ALA A 35 -15.14 -4.57 -4.59
C ALA A 35 -15.07 -5.38 -3.29
N LEU A 36 -15.05 -4.73 -2.13
CA LEU A 36 -15.03 -5.39 -0.82
C LEU A 36 -16.30 -6.21 -0.59
N VAL A 37 -17.48 -5.71 -0.97
CA VAL A 37 -18.74 -6.46 -0.88
C VAL A 37 -18.72 -7.69 -1.79
N LEU A 38 -18.25 -7.56 -3.03
CA LEU A 38 -18.13 -8.68 -3.95
C LEU A 38 -17.15 -9.73 -3.42
N ILE A 39 -15.98 -9.31 -2.92
CA ILE A 39 -15.00 -10.20 -2.29
C ILE A 39 -15.62 -10.93 -1.10
N ALA A 40 -16.23 -10.20 -0.17
CA ALA A 40 -16.85 -10.78 1.02
C ALA A 40 -17.97 -11.77 0.66
N ARG A 41 -18.68 -11.57 -0.46
CA ARG A 41 -19.77 -12.45 -0.89
C ARG A 41 -19.27 -13.69 -1.63
N PHE A 42 -18.40 -13.50 -2.61
CA PHE A 42 -18.05 -14.52 -3.60
C PHE A 42 -16.81 -15.33 -3.25
N THR A 43 -15.91 -14.84 -2.38
CA THR A 43 -14.69 -15.58 -2.01
C THR A 43 -14.81 -16.29 -0.65
N VAL A 44 -14.12 -17.42 -0.50
CA VAL A 44 -14.09 -18.16 0.78
C VAL A 44 -13.35 -17.36 1.85
N TRP A 45 -12.16 -16.85 1.50
CA TRP A 45 -11.33 -16.06 2.41
C TRP A 45 -11.97 -14.73 2.80
N GLY A 46 -12.74 -14.09 1.90
CA GLY A 46 -13.49 -12.88 2.21
C GLY A 46 -14.58 -13.11 3.25
N ARG A 47 -15.29 -14.24 3.15
CA ARG A 47 -16.27 -14.64 4.18
C ARG A 47 -15.62 -14.95 5.52
N GLN A 48 -14.46 -15.60 5.51
CA GLN A 48 -13.69 -15.89 6.73
C GLN A 48 -13.21 -14.60 7.40
N PHE A 49 -12.62 -13.69 6.62
CA PHE A 49 -12.22 -12.35 7.08
C PHE A 49 -13.39 -11.62 7.74
N TRP A 50 -14.54 -11.54 7.05
CA TRP A 50 -15.72 -10.87 7.57
C TRP A 50 -16.23 -11.50 8.87
N ARG A 51 -16.22 -12.84 8.98
CA ARG A 51 -16.65 -13.53 10.20
C ARG A 51 -15.84 -13.12 11.43
N VAL A 52 -14.52 -12.95 11.28
CA VAL A 52 -13.61 -12.61 12.38
C VAL A 52 -13.76 -11.15 12.79
N THR A 53 -13.86 -10.22 11.84
CA THR A 53 -13.76 -8.78 12.16
C THR A 53 -15.08 -8.01 12.09
N ARG A 54 -16.22 -8.65 11.76
CA ARG A 54 -17.51 -7.97 11.57
C ARG A 54 -17.90 -7.08 12.76
N GLY A 55 -17.62 -7.51 13.99
CA GLY A 55 -17.97 -6.76 15.21
C GLY A 55 -17.35 -5.36 15.27
N TYR A 56 -16.20 -5.15 14.61
CA TYR A 56 -15.52 -3.85 14.57
C TYR A 56 -16.20 -2.84 13.62
N PHE A 57 -16.76 -3.34 12.52
CA PHE A 57 -17.28 -2.50 11.44
C PHE A 57 -18.79 -2.25 11.50
N VAL A 58 -19.51 -3.01 12.34
CA VAL A 58 -20.98 -2.95 12.47
C VAL A 58 -21.36 -2.51 13.88
N GLY A 59 -22.26 -1.54 13.98
CA GLY A 59 -22.78 -1.04 15.25
C GLY A 59 -22.94 0.48 15.25
N ARG A 60 -23.27 1.05 16.41
CA ARG A 60 -23.31 2.52 16.58
C ARG A 60 -21.90 3.10 16.73
N ASP A 61 -21.01 2.38 17.41
CA ASP A 61 -19.65 2.84 17.68
C ASP A 61 -18.72 2.68 16.46
N SER A 62 -19.16 1.99 15.40
CA SER A 62 -18.35 1.79 14.19
C SER A 62 -18.27 3.01 13.28
N VAL A 63 -19.06 4.06 13.52
CA VAL A 63 -19.01 5.32 12.73
C VAL A 63 -17.60 5.90 12.74
N ILE A 64 -16.92 5.88 13.89
CA ILE A 64 -15.54 6.38 13.98
C ILE A 64 -14.59 5.54 13.11
N VAL A 65 -14.79 4.23 13.01
CA VAL A 65 -13.98 3.31 12.19
C VAL A 65 -14.11 3.68 10.72
N TRP A 66 -15.33 3.97 10.25
CA TRP A 66 -15.58 4.41 8.88
C TRP A 66 -14.98 5.80 8.59
N VAL A 67 -14.99 6.72 9.56
CA VAL A 67 -14.31 8.03 9.45
C VAL A 67 -12.80 7.85 9.32
N TRP A 68 -12.19 6.94 10.09
CA TRP A 68 -10.77 6.62 9.95
C TRP A 68 -10.44 6.06 8.56
N LEU A 69 -11.22 5.09 8.06
CA LEU A 69 -11.03 4.51 6.72
C LEU A 69 -11.19 5.57 5.61
N ALA A 70 -12.19 6.44 5.74
CA ALA A 70 -12.42 7.56 4.83
C ALA A 70 -11.22 8.52 4.80
N GLY A 71 -10.67 8.86 5.97
CA GLY A 71 -9.49 9.72 6.11
C GLY A 71 -8.22 9.10 5.55
N LEU A 72 -8.00 7.80 5.76
CA LEU A 72 -6.88 7.06 5.17
C LEU A 72 -6.99 7.04 3.64
N LEU A 73 -8.18 6.76 3.10
CA LEU A 73 -8.41 6.79 1.66
C LEU A 73 -8.17 8.20 1.07
N LEU A 74 -8.56 9.24 1.78
CA LEU A 74 -8.29 10.62 1.38
C LEU A 74 -6.78 10.90 1.35
N SER A 75 -6.06 10.48 2.39
CA SER A 75 -4.59 10.60 2.46
C SER A 75 -3.91 9.94 1.26
N VAL A 76 -4.37 8.75 0.85
CA VAL A 76 -3.87 8.06 -0.36
C VAL A 76 -4.11 8.89 -1.62
N MET A 77 -5.31 9.45 -1.81
CA MET A 77 -5.62 10.27 -2.98
C MET A 77 -4.77 11.55 -3.03
N VAL A 78 -4.51 12.17 -1.87
CA VAL A 78 -3.59 13.33 -1.77
C VAL A 78 -2.18 12.92 -2.17
N GLY A 79 -1.67 11.79 -1.67
CA GLY A 79 -0.34 11.27 -2.03
C GLY A 79 -0.19 11.01 -3.54
N VAL A 80 -1.20 10.42 -4.17
CA VAL A 80 -1.22 10.21 -5.63
C VAL A 80 -1.20 11.55 -6.37
N ARG A 81 -2.01 12.54 -5.94
CA ARG A 81 -2.03 13.86 -6.58
C ARG A 81 -0.67 14.56 -6.46
N LEU A 82 -0.04 14.52 -5.28
CA LEU A 82 1.29 15.09 -5.07
C LEU A 82 2.33 14.45 -5.99
N SER A 83 2.30 13.12 -6.19
CA SER A 83 3.20 12.43 -7.12
C SER A 83 3.06 12.92 -8.56
N VAL A 84 1.83 13.18 -9.00
CA VAL A 84 1.56 13.79 -10.32
C VAL A 84 2.11 15.22 -10.39
N LEU A 85 1.89 16.05 -9.37
CA LEU A 85 2.40 17.42 -9.33
C LEU A 85 3.94 17.47 -9.34
N PHE A 86 4.61 16.59 -8.60
CA PHE A 86 6.07 16.47 -8.65
C PHE A 86 6.59 16.12 -10.05
N THR A 87 5.83 15.34 -10.83
CA THR A 87 6.21 15.00 -12.20
C THR A 87 6.22 16.24 -13.09
N TYR A 88 5.17 17.08 -13.01
CA TYR A 88 5.09 18.34 -13.76
C TYR A 88 6.13 19.36 -13.30
N GLN A 89 6.30 19.51 -11.98
CA GLN A 89 7.34 20.38 -11.42
C GLN A 89 8.75 19.95 -11.87
N GLY A 90 9.04 18.65 -11.86
CA GLY A 90 10.30 18.11 -12.36
C GLY A 90 10.51 18.38 -13.86
N SER A 91 9.44 18.28 -14.65
CA SER A 91 9.46 18.66 -16.07
C SER A 91 9.83 20.15 -16.24
N ASP A 92 9.14 21.04 -15.54
CA ASP A 92 9.38 22.50 -15.59
C ASP A 92 10.82 22.84 -15.24
N MET A 93 11.35 22.24 -14.17
CA MET A 93 12.74 22.42 -13.75
C MET A 93 13.73 21.92 -14.81
N SER A 94 13.46 20.78 -15.46
CA SER A 94 14.33 20.27 -16.52
C SER A 94 14.31 21.16 -17.76
N THR A 95 13.13 21.64 -18.15
CA THR A 95 12.95 22.54 -19.30
C THR A 95 13.57 23.89 -19.04
N SER A 96 13.45 24.45 -17.82
CA SER A 96 14.10 25.72 -17.47
C SER A 96 15.62 25.64 -17.64
N PHE A 97 16.25 24.53 -17.22
CA PHE A 97 17.68 24.30 -17.46
C PHE A 97 18.04 24.21 -18.94
N GLN A 98 17.24 23.50 -19.74
CA GLN A 98 17.45 23.42 -21.18
C GLN A 98 17.37 24.80 -21.85
N VAL A 99 16.43 25.64 -21.43
CA VAL A 99 16.27 27.01 -21.92
C VAL A 99 17.46 27.89 -21.53
N VAL A 100 17.94 27.81 -20.28
CA VAL A 100 19.15 28.53 -19.84
C VAL A 100 20.37 28.13 -20.67
N ALA A 101 20.60 26.82 -20.84
CA ALA A 101 21.71 26.32 -21.64
C ALA A 101 21.61 26.75 -23.10
N GLY A 102 20.40 26.71 -23.67
CA GLY A 102 20.11 27.19 -25.01
C GLY A 102 20.37 28.68 -25.20
N GLY A 103 19.98 29.51 -24.24
CA GLY A 103 20.28 30.95 -24.24
C GLY A 103 21.78 31.23 -24.15
N LEU A 104 22.51 30.47 -23.33
CA LEU A 104 23.97 30.58 -23.19
C LEU A 104 24.70 30.23 -24.50
N LEU A 105 24.30 29.14 -25.18
CA LEU A 105 24.93 28.69 -26.41
C LEU A 105 24.67 29.63 -27.60
N ASN A 106 23.51 30.27 -27.64
CA ASN A 106 23.10 31.16 -28.74
C ASN A 106 23.38 32.65 -28.47
N GLY A 107 23.85 33.01 -27.28
CA GLY A 107 24.12 34.41 -26.90
C GLY A 107 22.86 35.27 -26.72
N ASP A 108 21.71 34.65 -26.45
CA ASP A 108 20.43 35.35 -26.24
C ASP A 108 20.15 35.51 -24.74
N ASP A 109 20.46 36.70 -24.23
CA ASP A 109 20.30 37.04 -22.81
C ASP A 109 18.82 37.03 -22.37
N ALA A 110 17.86 37.31 -23.26
CA ALA A 110 16.45 37.31 -22.92
C ALA A 110 15.93 35.89 -22.69
N VAL A 111 16.36 34.93 -23.52
CA VAL A 111 16.05 33.50 -23.36
C VAL A 111 16.73 32.95 -22.10
N ARG A 112 18.00 33.34 -21.87
CA ARG A 112 18.74 32.95 -20.67
C ARG A 112 18.07 33.43 -19.38
N GLN A 113 17.66 34.70 -19.32
CA GLN A 113 16.96 35.26 -18.15
C GLN A 113 15.62 34.56 -17.92
N SER A 114 14.83 34.37 -18.98
CA SER A 114 13.54 33.67 -18.90
C SER A 114 13.67 32.24 -18.34
N GLY A 115 14.70 31.49 -18.75
CA GLY A 115 14.99 30.17 -18.17
C GLY A 115 15.42 30.24 -16.70
N GLY A 116 16.16 31.28 -16.31
CA GLY A 116 16.57 31.54 -14.93
C GLY A 116 15.37 31.82 -14.01
N ASP A 117 14.44 32.66 -14.45
CA ASP A 117 13.20 32.95 -13.72
C ASP A 117 12.35 31.68 -13.56
N GLY A 118 12.24 30.88 -14.62
CA GLY A 118 11.56 29.59 -14.60
C GLY A 118 12.17 28.59 -13.61
N PHE A 119 13.49 28.58 -13.48
CA PHE A 119 14.19 27.74 -12.51
C PHE A 119 13.83 28.14 -11.06
N TRP A 120 13.91 29.42 -10.71
CA TRP A 120 13.58 29.90 -9.36
C TRP A 120 12.11 29.70 -9.02
N MET A 121 11.21 29.90 -9.98
CA MET A 121 9.79 29.58 -9.83
C MET A 121 9.60 28.08 -9.52
N SER A 122 10.19 27.21 -10.33
CA SER A 122 10.08 25.74 -10.16
C SER A 122 10.68 25.26 -8.83
N LEU A 123 11.75 25.91 -8.36
CA LEU A 123 12.36 25.63 -7.06
C LEU A 123 11.47 26.07 -5.90
N GLY A 124 10.79 27.22 -6.00
CA GLY A 124 9.81 27.67 -5.02
C GLY A 124 8.62 26.71 -4.91
N ILE A 125 8.09 26.27 -6.06
CA ILE A 125 7.01 25.27 -6.13
C ILE A 125 7.46 23.95 -5.50
N PHE A 126 8.67 23.49 -5.81
CA PHE A 126 9.25 22.31 -5.17
C PHE A 126 9.24 22.43 -3.64
N GLY A 127 9.66 23.57 -3.09
CA GLY A 127 9.65 23.80 -1.63
C GLY A 127 8.25 23.64 -1.01
N VAL A 128 7.22 24.18 -1.66
CA VAL A 128 5.82 24.04 -1.21
C VAL A 128 5.34 22.60 -1.32
N LEU A 129 5.57 21.93 -2.45
CA LEU A 129 5.20 20.52 -2.65
C LEU A 129 5.94 19.58 -1.70
N ALA A 130 7.22 19.82 -1.43
CA ALA A 130 8.02 19.05 -0.49
C ALA A 130 7.48 19.20 0.94
N ALA A 131 7.16 20.42 1.38
CA ALA A 131 6.54 20.63 2.69
C ALA A 131 5.18 19.94 2.80
N ALA A 132 4.33 20.04 1.78
CA ALA A 132 3.04 19.37 1.73
C ALA A 132 3.18 17.84 1.75
N ASN A 133 4.16 17.30 1.03
CA ASN A 133 4.45 15.87 0.99
C ASN A 133 4.94 15.34 2.34
N ILE A 134 5.87 16.05 3.00
CA ILE A 134 6.33 15.66 4.34
C ILE A 134 5.15 15.67 5.32
N ALA A 135 4.34 16.72 5.31
CA ALA A 135 3.15 16.81 6.16
C ALA A 135 2.16 15.67 5.88
N GLN A 136 1.91 15.34 4.61
CA GLN A 136 1.03 14.24 4.20
C GLN A 136 1.58 12.89 4.67
N VAL A 137 2.87 12.61 4.48
CA VAL A 137 3.48 11.33 4.90
C VAL A 137 3.45 11.18 6.43
N MET A 138 3.76 12.25 7.18
CA MET A 138 3.71 12.22 8.65
C MET A 138 2.28 12.04 9.17
N LEU A 139 1.31 12.73 8.57
CA LEU A 139 -0.09 12.56 8.90
C LEU A 139 -0.55 11.13 8.59
N ASP A 140 -0.21 10.61 7.41
CA ASP A 140 -0.58 9.26 6.99
C ASP A 140 -0.02 8.19 7.93
N LEU A 141 1.26 8.29 8.30
CA LEU A 141 1.90 7.41 9.27
C LEU A 141 1.13 7.42 10.59
N TYR A 142 0.85 8.61 11.13
CA TYR A 142 0.10 8.73 12.37
C TYR A 142 -1.29 8.10 12.26
N LEU A 143 -2.02 8.38 11.18
CA LEU A 143 -3.39 7.89 11.01
C LEU A 143 -3.42 6.36 10.86
N ALA A 144 -2.52 5.81 10.04
CA ALA A 144 -2.44 4.38 9.77
C ALA A 144 -2.06 3.61 11.04
N GLN A 145 -1.04 4.06 11.77
CA GLN A 145 -0.60 3.42 13.01
C GLN A 145 -1.70 3.45 14.08
N ARG A 146 -2.40 4.57 14.23
CA ARG A 146 -3.49 4.67 15.20
C ARG A 146 -4.66 3.76 14.85
N PHE A 147 -4.98 3.61 13.56
CA PHE A 147 -6.00 2.67 13.10
C PHE A 147 -5.60 1.21 13.37
N MET A 148 -4.39 0.80 12.97
CA MET A 148 -3.88 -0.56 13.18
C MET A 148 -3.87 -0.94 14.67
N LEU A 149 -3.37 -0.06 15.54
CA LEU A 149 -3.33 -0.31 16.99
C LEU A 149 -4.72 -0.41 17.60
N ARG A 150 -5.66 0.46 17.20
CA ARG A 150 -7.03 0.44 17.70
C ARG A 150 -7.75 -0.84 17.26
N TRP A 151 -7.54 -1.27 16.03
CA TRP A 151 -8.13 -2.50 15.51
C TRP A 151 -7.54 -3.74 16.19
N ARG A 152 -6.21 -3.77 16.39
CA ARG A 152 -5.52 -4.81 17.15
C ARG A 152 -6.06 -4.93 18.57
N ALA A 153 -6.14 -3.81 19.31
CA ALA A 153 -6.62 -3.81 20.69
C ALA A 153 -8.03 -4.41 20.79
N TRP A 154 -8.94 -3.97 19.90
CA TRP A 154 -10.29 -4.50 19.84
C TRP A 154 -10.32 -6.00 19.51
N LEU A 155 -9.57 -6.43 18.49
CA LEU A 155 -9.61 -7.84 18.05
C LEU A 155 -9.00 -8.77 19.10
N THR A 156 -7.95 -8.33 19.81
CA THR A 156 -7.38 -9.05 20.94
C THR A 156 -8.38 -9.20 22.08
N GLU A 157 -9.09 -8.13 22.44
CA GLU A 157 -10.11 -8.19 23.50
C GLU A 157 -11.27 -9.13 23.13
N GLU A 158 -11.80 -9.00 21.90
CA GLU A 158 -12.89 -9.82 21.39
C GLU A 158 -12.53 -11.31 21.35
N LEU A 159 -11.37 -11.67 20.78
CA LEU A 159 -10.96 -13.07 20.68
C LEU A 159 -10.58 -13.67 22.04
N THR A 160 -10.01 -12.87 22.95
CA THR A 160 -9.75 -13.32 24.32
C THR A 160 -11.04 -13.54 25.09
N GLY A 161 -12.01 -12.63 24.97
CA GLY A 161 -13.33 -12.78 25.57
C GLY A 161 -14.04 -14.05 25.10
N ASN A 162 -14.06 -14.29 23.78
CA ASN A 162 -14.63 -15.50 23.19
C ASN A 162 -13.91 -16.79 23.64
N TRP A 163 -12.60 -16.73 23.92
CA TRP A 163 -11.85 -17.89 24.42
C TRP A 163 -12.16 -18.23 25.87
N LEU A 164 -12.43 -17.21 26.69
CA LEU A 164 -12.77 -17.36 28.11
C LEU A 164 -14.26 -17.69 28.32
N ASP A 165 -15.13 -17.29 27.40
CA ASP A 165 -16.56 -17.53 27.48
C ASP A 165 -16.91 -19.02 27.38
N GLY A 166 -17.96 -19.44 28.11
CA GLY A 166 -18.48 -20.81 28.05
C GLY A 166 -17.47 -21.92 28.35
N LYS A 167 -16.35 -21.59 28.99
CA LYS A 167 -15.18 -22.47 29.21
C LYS A 167 -14.62 -23.04 27.89
N ALA A 168 -14.66 -22.26 26.81
CA ALA A 168 -14.18 -22.67 25.48
C ALA A 168 -12.73 -23.15 25.53
N PHE A 169 -11.87 -22.49 26.32
CA PHE A 169 -10.49 -22.90 26.55
C PHE A 169 -10.28 -24.34 27.05
N TYR A 170 -11.28 -24.91 27.72
CA TYR A 170 -11.27 -26.30 28.17
C TYR A 170 -11.99 -27.22 27.17
N ARG A 171 -13.17 -26.79 26.69
CA ARG A 171 -14.01 -27.58 25.78
C ARG A 171 -13.37 -27.84 24.42
N ALA A 172 -12.52 -26.92 23.95
CA ALA A 172 -11.76 -27.07 22.71
C ALA A 172 -10.78 -28.26 22.69
N ARG A 173 -10.55 -28.93 23.83
CA ARG A 173 -9.76 -30.17 23.91
C ARG A 173 -10.53 -31.42 23.46
N PHE A 174 -11.86 -31.33 23.34
CA PHE A 174 -12.75 -32.46 23.07
C PHE A 174 -13.45 -32.39 21.71
N ILE A 175 -13.00 -31.51 20.82
CA ILE A 175 -13.50 -31.42 19.44
C ILE A 175 -12.59 -32.24 18.52
N ASP A 176 -13.15 -32.79 17.44
CA ASP A 176 -12.42 -33.65 16.50
C ASP A 176 -11.25 -32.92 15.83
N ASP A 177 -11.47 -31.67 15.40
CA ASP A 177 -10.44 -30.78 14.86
C ASP A 177 -9.95 -29.82 15.96
N THR A 178 -8.94 -30.23 16.72
CA THR A 178 -8.35 -29.41 17.78
C THR A 178 -7.66 -28.16 17.22
N ILE A 179 -7.78 -27.04 17.93
CA ILE A 179 -7.13 -25.77 17.57
C ILE A 179 -5.66 -25.82 18.00
N ASP A 180 -4.73 -25.53 17.08
CA ASP A 180 -3.31 -25.43 17.34
C ASP A 180 -2.93 -24.05 17.91
N ASN A 181 -2.14 -24.03 18.99
CA ASN A 181 -1.47 -22.86 19.57
C ASN A 181 -2.36 -21.59 19.66
N PRO A 182 -3.51 -21.64 20.38
CA PRO A 182 -4.43 -20.50 20.49
C PRO A 182 -3.77 -19.26 21.12
N ASP A 183 -2.75 -19.46 21.95
CA ASP A 183 -1.90 -18.42 22.52
C ASP A 183 -1.14 -17.64 21.45
N GLN A 184 -0.51 -18.32 20.47
CA GLN A 184 0.16 -17.65 19.36
C GLN A 184 -0.85 -16.92 18.46
N ARG A 185 -1.99 -17.55 18.18
CA ARG A 185 -3.05 -16.97 17.33
C ARG A 185 -3.53 -15.63 17.90
N ILE A 186 -3.70 -15.53 19.22
CA ILE A 186 -4.13 -14.29 19.89
C ILE A 186 -2.99 -13.29 20.03
N GLN A 187 -1.78 -13.74 20.39
CA GLN A 187 -0.67 -12.83 20.69
C GLN A 187 -0.01 -12.24 19.44
N ALA A 188 0.32 -13.09 18.46
CA ALA A 188 1.16 -12.75 17.32
C ALA A 188 0.32 -12.55 16.04
N ASP A 189 -0.57 -13.49 15.73
CA ASP A 189 -1.25 -13.49 14.42
C ASP A 189 -2.25 -12.33 14.27
N ILE A 190 -2.86 -11.87 15.38
CA ILE A 190 -3.72 -10.66 15.37
C ILE A 190 -2.93 -9.43 14.90
N ASP A 191 -1.66 -9.29 15.29
CA ASP A 191 -0.81 -8.17 14.86
C ASP A 191 -0.62 -8.20 13.35
N ILE A 192 -0.24 -9.38 12.82
CA ILE A 192 -0.04 -9.60 11.38
C ILE A 192 -1.35 -9.32 10.60
N PHE A 193 -2.48 -9.85 11.10
CA PHE A 193 -3.79 -9.72 10.48
C PHE A 193 -4.26 -8.26 10.43
N THR A 194 -4.11 -7.51 11.52
CA THR A 194 -4.58 -6.12 11.61
C THR A 194 -3.62 -5.10 11.00
N ALA A 195 -2.33 -5.44 10.89
CA ALA A 195 -1.36 -4.63 10.17
C ALA A 195 -1.63 -4.62 8.65
N GLY A 196 -1.92 -5.79 8.07
CA GLY A 196 -2.30 -5.91 6.66
C GLY A 196 -1.18 -5.52 5.66
N VAL A 197 0.08 -5.55 6.08
CA VAL A 197 1.26 -5.17 5.27
C VAL A 197 2.01 -6.40 4.74
N SER A 198 2.33 -7.35 5.62
CA SER A 198 3.14 -8.52 5.30
C SER A 198 2.82 -9.67 6.25
N SER A 199 3.56 -10.79 6.15
CA SER A 199 3.50 -11.90 7.11
C SER A 199 4.27 -11.62 8.41
N GLN A 200 4.67 -10.37 8.67
CA GLN A 200 5.40 -9.97 9.86
C GLN A 200 4.55 -9.00 10.70
N PRO A 201 4.80 -8.93 12.02
CA PRO A 201 4.18 -7.95 12.90
C PRO A 201 4.35 -6.51 12.41
N ASN A 202 3.44 -5.62 12.81
CA ASN A 202 3.50 -4.22 12.40
C ASN A 202 4.82 -3.55 12.81
N THR A 203 5.35 -2.69 11.93
CA THR A 203 6.45 -1.78 12.25
C THR A 203 5.94 -0.33 12.30
N PRO A 204 6.50 0.54 13.17
CA PRO A 204 6.05 1.93 13.28
C PRO A 204 6.23 2.77 12.00
N ALA A 205 7.01 2.28 11.03
CA ALA A 205 7.26 2.94 9.76
C ALA A 205 6.20 2.62 8.69
N ASN A 206 5.30 1.67 8.94
CA ASN A 206 4.24 1.32 7.98
C ASN A 206 3.25 2.47 7.83
N THR A 207 2.94 2.80 6.57
CA THR A 207 1.96 3.81 6.16
C THR A 207 0.72 3.15 5.56
N SER A 208 -0.31 3.94 5.22
CA SER A 208 -1.53 3.41 4.59
C SER A 208 -1.19 2.66 3.29
N THR A 209 -0.35 3.24 2.44
CA THR A 209 0.06 2.64 1.15
C THR A 209 0.88 1.36 1.28
N SER A 210 1.46 1.08 2.45
CA SER A 210 2.12 -0.21 2.74
C SER A 210 1.11 -1.34 2.91
N THR A 211 -0.14 -1.03 3.27
CA THR A 211 -1.18 -2.05 3.43
C THR A 211 -1.68 -2.56 2.07
N LEU A 212 -2.10 -3.82 2.02
CA LEU A 212 -2.61 -4.43 0.79
C LEU A 212 -3.80 -3.67 0.18
N LEU A 213 -4.73 -3.22 1.01
CA LEU A 213 -5.94 -2.54 0.55
C LEU A 213 -5.62 -1.16 -0.04
N PHE A 214 -5.02 -0.27 0.75
CA PHE A 214 -4.76 1.11 0.33
C PHE A 214 -3.60 1.19 -0.67
N GLY A 215 -2.62 0.29 -0.60
CA GLY A 215 -1.57 0.15 -1.61
C GLY A 215 -2.12 -0.25 -2.97
N ALA A 216 -3.11 -1.16 -3.04
CA ALA A 216 -3.77 -1.51 -4.29
C ALA A 216 -4.56 -0.34 -4.86
N VAL A 217 -5.32 0.37 -4.03
CA VAL A 217 -6.06 1.57 -4.46
C VAL A 217 -5.11 2.67 -4.96
N SER A 218 -4.03 2.93 -4.24
CA SER A 218 -2.97 3.86 -4.63
C SER A 218 -2.39 3.49 -6.00
N SER A 219 -2.03 2.21 -6.18
CA SER A 219 -1.45 1.69 -7.42
C SER A 219 -2.40 1.86 -8.62
N ILE A 220 -3.69 1.58 -8.45
CA ILE A 220 -4.70 1.75 -9.50
C ILE A 220 -4.89 3.23 -9.83
N ALA A 221 -5.01 4.10 -8.82
CA ALA A 221 -5.18 5.54 -9.02
C ALA A 221 -3.95 6.18 -9.71
N ALA A 222 -2.74 5.78 -9.29
CA ALA A 222 -1.50 6.19 -9.92
C ALA A 222 -1.43 5.68 -11.37
N MET A 223 -1.74 4.40 -11.61
CA MET A 223 -1.77 3.82 -12.95
C MET A 223 -2.69 4.60 -13.88
N ILE A 224 -3.92 4.92 -13.46
CA ILE A 224 -4.87 5.71 -14.26
C ILE A 224 -4.30 7.10 -14.56
N SER A 225 -3.73 7.77 -13.56
CA SER A 225 -3.19 9.12 -13.68
C SER A 225 -1.97 9.19 -14.60
N PHE A 226 -1.05 8.23 -14.50
CA PHE A 226 0.16 8.20 -15.33
C PHE A 226 -0.10 7.62 -16.73
N THR A 227 -1.13 6.79 -16.90
CA THR A 227 -1.53 6.28 -18.22
C THR A 227 -1.90 7.42 -19.16
N THR A 228 -2.66 8.42 -18.71
CA THR A 228 -3.02 9.57 -19.56
C THR A 228 -1.79 10.38 -19.95
N ILE A 229 -0.89 10.65 -19.00
CA ILE A 229 0.36 11.38 -19.26
C ILE A 229 1.22 10.63 -20.29
N LEU A 230 1.42 9.33 -20.09
CA LEU A 230 2.22 8.50 -20.99
C LEU A 230 1.58 8.39 -22.38
N TRP A 231 0.25 8.27 -22.45
CA TRP A 231 -0.48 8.23 -23.71
C TRP A 231 -0.24 9.49 -24.53
N ASP A 232 -0.35 10.67 -23.90
CA ASP A 232 -0.19 11.95 -24.58
C ASP A 232 1.24 12.18 -25.06
N LEU A 233 2.23 11.84 -24.23
CA LEU A 233 3.66 11.95 -24.58
C LEU A 233 4.15 10.89 -25.56
N SER A 234 3.42 9.77 -25.72
CA SER A 234 3.86 8.70 -26.60
C SER A 234 3.68 9.08 -28.08
N GLY A 235 4.78 9.22 -28.79
CA GLY A 235 4.82 9.41 -30.25
C GLY A 235 4.81 8.10 -31.04
N PRO A 236 4.62 8.16 -32.36
CA PRO A 236 4.79 7.01 -33.23
C PRO A 236 6.26 6.62 -33.34
N VAL A 237 6.56 5.32 -33.34
CA VAL A 237 7.91 4.81 -33.59
C VAL A 237 7.86 3.82 -34.75
N THR A 238 8.69 4.05 -35.76
CA THR A 238 8.95 3.10 -36.85
C THR A 238 9.85 1.99 -36.34
N LEU A 239 9.37 0.75 -36.28
CA LEU A 239 10.20 -0.39 -35.92
C LEU A 239 11.15 -0.71 -37.08
N PRO A 240 12.48 -0.51 -36.94
CA PRO A 240 13.42 -0.61 -38.06
C PRO A 240 13.48 -2.02 -38.67
N PHE A 241 13.13 -3.06 -37.91
CA PHE A 241 13.14 -4.45 -38.37
C PHE A 241 11.85 -4.91 -39.05
N VAL A 242 10.74 -4.20 -38.85
CA VAL A 242 9.39 -4.63 -39.31
C VAL A 242 8.81 -3.66 -40.34
N GLY A 243 9.37 -2.45 -40.48
CA GLY A 243 8.84 -1.41 -41.37
C GLY A 243 7.47 -0.86 -40.94
N PHE A 244 6.91 -1.36 -39.83
CA PHE A 244 5.63 -0.96 -39.29
C PHE A 244 5.79 0.22 -38.33
N THR A 245 5.00 1.27 -38.53
CA THR A 245 4.88 2.41 -37.61
C THR A 245 3.92 2.05 -36.48
N LEU A 246 4.43 1.87 -35.27
CA LEU A 246 3.58 1.64 -34.10
C LEU A 246 3.08 2.99 -33.57
N PRO A 247 1.77 3.28 -33.61
CA PRO A 247 1.23 4.47 -32.94
C PRO A 247 1.35 4.29 -31.42
N LYS A 248 1.62 5.37 -30.69
CA LYS A 248 1.74 5.35 -29.21
C LYS A 248 2.69 4.24 -28.72
N ALA A 249 3.87 4.16 -29.33
CA ALA A 249 4.74 2.98 -29.22
C ALA A 249 5.13 2.63 -27.77
N MET A 250 5.54 3.64 -27.00
CA MET A 250 5.97 3.48 -25.60
C MET A 250 4.86 2.90 -24.72
N PHE A 251 3.60 3.32 -24.93
CA PHE A 251 2.46 2.81 -24.18
C PHE A 251 2.22 1.32 -24.46
N ILE A 252 2.13 0.95 -25.75
CA ILE A 252 1.84 -0.43 -26.16
C ILE A 252 2.95 -1.37 -25.70
N ILE A 253 4.22 -0.99 -25.90
CA ILE A 253 5.38 -1.77 -25.46
C ILE A 253 5.34 -1.98 -23.94
N GLY A 254 5.04 -0.94 -23.17
CA GLY A 254 4.91 -1.02 -21.72
C GLY A 254 3.83 -2.01 -21.26
N VAL A 255 2.65 -1.97 -21.87
CA VAL A 255 1.55 -2.90 -21.56
C VAL A 255 1.95 -4.35 -21.84
N VAL A 256 2.51 -4.62 -23.01
CA VAL A 256 2.97 -5.98 -23.38
C VAL A 256 4.01 -6.49 -22.39
N TYR A 257 4.98 -5.64 -22.03
CA TYR A 257 6.02 -5.99 -21.07
C TYR A 257 5.44 -6.35 -19.69
N VAL A 258 4.53 -5.52 -19.15
CA VAL A 258 3.94 -5.76 -17.82
C VAL A 258 3.10 -7.03 -17.80
N VAL A 259 2.30 -7.29 -18.84
CA VAL A 259 1.50 -8.53 -18.94
C VAL A 259 2.41 -9.76 -18.98
N PHE A 260 3.44 -9.73 -19.81
CA PHE A 260 4.40 -10.82 -19.93
C PHE A 260 5.15 -11.09 -18.61
N ALA A 261 5.69 -10.03 -17.98
CA ALA A 261 6.37 -10.14 -16.70
C ALA A 261 5.44 -10.69 -15.60
N THR A 262 4.19 -10.24 -15.57
CA THR A 262 3.18 -10.69 -14.60
C THR A 262 2.91 -12.20 -14.73
N VAL A 263 2.71 -12.70 -15.95
CA VAL A 263 2.48 -14.13 -16.20
C VAL A 263 3.64 -14.98 -15.68
N ILE A 264 4.88 -14.57 -15.95
CA ILE A 264 6.08 -15.25 -15.48
C ILE A 264 6.17 -15.22 -13.95
N ALA A 265 5.94 -14.06 -13.33
CA ALA A 265 5.97 -13.90 -11.88
C ALA A 265 4.95 -14.83 -11.19
N PHE A 266 3.72 -14.89 -11.70
CA PHE A 266 2.71 -15.81 -11.17
C PHE A 266 3.10 -17.27 -11.35
N TRP A 267 3.68 -17.64 -12.50
CA TRP A 267 4.11 -19.01 -12.75
C TRP A 267 5.17 -19.47 -11.74
N ILE A 268 6.16 -18.61 -11.44
CA ILE A 268 7.24 -18.90 -10.49
C ILE A 268 6.75 -18.83 -9.03
N GLY A 269 5.85 -17.91 -8.70
CA GLY A 269 5.44 -17.62 -7.31
C GLY A 269 4.44 -18.60 -6.68
N ARG A 270 3.75 -19.45 -7.47
CA ARG A 270 2.70 -20.36 -6.96
C ARG A 270 3.09 -21.21 -5.73
N PRO A 271 4.28 -21.83 -5.62
CA PRO A 271 4.59 -22.72 -4.50
C PRO A 271 4.87 -21.97 -3.19
N ILE A 272 5.18 -20.66 -3.24
CA ILE A 272 5.63 -19.88 -2.08
C ILE A 272 4.58 -19.83 -0.96
N ILE A 273 3.30 -19.77 -1.32
CA ILE A 273 2.21 -19.72 -0.33
C ILE A 273 2.22 -20.95 0.58
N ARG A 274 2.37 -22.16 0.00
CA ARG A 274 2.42 -23.41 0.78
C ARG A 274 3.68 -23.49 1.63
N LEU A 275 4.81 -23.02 1.09
CA LEU A 275 6.08 -23.00 1.80
C LEU A 275 6.03 -22.06 3.02
N SER A 276 5.43 -20.87 2.88
CA SER A 276 5.25 -19.91 3.97
C SER A 276 4.39 -20.48 5.10
N PHE A 277 3.25 -21.10 4.77
CA PHE A 277 2.38 -21.72 5.76
C PHE A 277 3.08 -22.87 6.52
N ASN A 278 3.80 -23.73 5.80
CA ASN A 278 4.57 -24.80 6.42
C ASN A 278 5.67 -24.25 7.34
N ASN A 279 6.34 -23.16 6.94
CA ASN A 279 7.36 -22.52 7.76
C ASN A 279 6.79 -22.01 9.10
N GLU A 280 5.64 -21.35 9.09
CA GLU A 280 4.98 -20.89 10.32
C GLU A 280 4.56 -22.07 11.21
N ARG A 281 3.96 -23.11 10.61
CA ARG A 281 3.51 -24.31 11.33
C ARG A 281 4.67 -25.02 12.03
N PHE A 282 5.79 -25.24 11.33
CA PHE A 282 6.95 -25.94 11.90
C PHE A 282 7.64 -25.11 12.99
N ASN A 283 7.77 -23.79 12.82
CA ASN A 283 8.33 -22.92 13.86
C ASN A 283 7.47 -22.88 15.12
N ALA A 284 6.14 -22.84 14.96
CA ALA A 284 5.20 -22.87 16.09
C ALA A 284 5.31 -24.19 16.88
N ALA A 285 5.31 -25.33 16.18
CA ALA A 285 5.45 -26.65 16.79
C ALA A 285 6.76 -26.79 17.57
N PHE A 286 7.86 -26.29 17.00
CA PHE A 286 9.17 -26.28 17.67
C PHE A 286 9.16 -25.42 18.94
N ARG A 287 8.60 -24.20 18.89
CA ARG A 287 8.52 -23.32 20.06
C ARG A 287 7.67 -23.94 21.17
N TYR A 288 6.54 -24.57 20.83
CA TYR A 288 5.71 -25.28 21.81
C TYR A 288 6.46 -26.45 22.47
N ALA A 289 7.19 -27.25 21.67
CA ALA A 289 7.99 -28.36 22.21
C ALA A 289 9.02 -27.89 23.24
N LEU A 290 9.71 -26.76 23.00
CA LEU A 290 10.66 -26.18 23.95
C LEU A 290 9.99 -25.71 25.25
N VAL A 291 8.79 -25.11 25.17
CA VAL A 291 8.04 -24.72 26.37
C VAL A 291 7.60 -25.95 27.17
N ARG A 292 7.12 -26.99 26.48
CA ARG A 292 6.74 -28.25 27.13
C ARG A 292 7.91 -28.93 27.83
N LEU A 293 9.09 -28.94 27.20
CA LEU A 293 10.32 -29.46 27.79
C LEU A 293 10.70 -28.67 29.04
N ARG A 294 10.61 -27.33 29.01
CA ARG A 294 10.85 -26.48 30.18
C ARG A 294 9.88 -26.78 31.31
N ASP A 295 8.59 -26.92 31.02
CA ASP A 295 7.57 -27.19 32.03
C ASP A 295 7.67 -28.62 32.60
N SER A 296 8.29 -29.55 31.85
CA SER A 296 8.55 -30.94 32.26
C SER A 296 10.01 -31.20 32.66
N SER A 297 10.81 -30.14 32.89
CA SER A 297 12.27 -30.24 32.99
C SER A 297 12.75 -31.10 34.16
N GLU A 298 12.02 -31.09 35.27
CA GLU A 298 12.34 -31.87 36.45
C GLU A 298 12.24 -33.38 36.20
N ALA A 299 11.19 -33.82 35.49
CA ALA A 299 11.03 -35.22 35.12
C ALA A 299 12.13 -35.67 34.16
N VAL A 300 12.43 -34.86 33.14
CA VAL A 300 13.49 -35.16 32.17
C VAL A 300 14.85 -35.26 32.86
N ALA A 301 15.16 -34.34 33.79
CA ALA A 301 16.40 -34.36 34.55
C ALA A 301 16.51 -35.57 35.50
N PHE A 302 15.41 -35.95 36.17
CA PHE A 302 15.40 -37.14 37.04
C PHE A 302 15.60 -38.44 36.26
N TYR A 303 14.96 -38.57 35.08
CA TYR A 303 15.08 -39.75 34.23
C TYR A 303 16.32 -39.75 33.33
N ARG A 304 17.10 -38.67 33.29
CA ARG A 304 18.21 -38.46 32.34
C ARG A 304 17.77 -38.67 30.89
N GLY A 305 16.62 -38.09 30.56
CA GLY A 305 15.94 -38.24 29.27
C GLY A 305 16.46 -37.34 28.16
N GLU A 306 17.56 -36.61 28.36
CA GLU A 306 18.01 -35.54 27.45
C GLU A 306 18.41 -36.03 26.05
N ILE A 307 18.71 -37.33 25.89
CA ILE A 307 19.04 -37.94 24.58
C ILE A 307 17.75 -38.29 23.80
N ALA A 308 16.63 -38.48 24.50
CA ALA A 308 15.36 -38.92 23.91
C ALA A 308 14.42 -37.77 23.53
N GLU A 309 14.57 -36.61 24.17
CA GLU A 309 13.88 -35.34 23.86
C GLU A 309 14.62 -34.55 22.77
#